data_AF-A0A9D9GDQ7-F1
#
_entry.id   AF-A0A9D9GDQ7-F1
#
_cell.length_a   1.000
_cell.length_b   1.000
_cell.length_c   1.000
_cell.angle_alpha   90.00
_cell.angle_beta   90.00
_cell.angle_gamma   90.00
#
_symmetry.space_group_name_H-M   'P 1'
#
loop_
_entity.id
_entity.type
_entity.pdbx_description
1 polymer ?
#
loop_
_entity_poly.entity_id
_entity_poly.type
_entity_poly.pdbx_seq_one_letter_code
_entity_poly.pdbx_strand_id
1 'polypeptide(L)'
;MKKIVMIISLALLLALGAFFLWGGAKKENLVSVHIIGDSTMADYVENTTRTRGWGEMLQSFFSPQVEVLNYARGGRSSHSFYKEGRWQKVTEQLQEGDYVFIQFAHNDEKEGGKDGADFRGTAPWTTYKHYLETYVDESRAHGATPVFITPIIRRYFTKDGSISPKGCHDLSVAPDDSTLNYVRVMKHVARHKKVQLVDMTALTKDYAETLGKDSTTKCIYVPTDGTHTQATGAAEYARLAVQGLKAQGILSEYIREDIPLLVNPSSLSFHTIFEAENAMLCFDLVGLNLQPQEGCLTIKAPKGMLIADDPHAAPQASLSYDYRDGRLWNKCFYLHYQPTKAGQVKTHVR
;
A
#
# COMPACT_ATOMS: atom_id res chain seq x y z
N MET A 1 -29.22 8.91 25.52
CA MET A 1 -28.91 7.82 24.56
C MET A 1 -27.69 7.07 25.07
N LYS A 2 -27.75 5.72 25.13
CA LYS A 2 -26.64 4.89 25.61
C LYS A 2 -25.65 4.64 24.46
N LYS A 3 -24.35 4.68 24.76
CA LYS A 3 -23.25 4.66 23.78
C LYS A 3 -22.53 3.31 23.81
N ILE A 4 -22.06 2.83 22.65
CA ILE A 4 -21.32 1.57 22.50
C ILE A 4 -20.04 1.84 21.70
N VAL A 5 -18.91 1.32 22.20
CA VAL A 5 -17.64 1.30 21.45
C VAL A 5 -17.26 -0.13 21.13
N MET A 6 -17.10 -0.43 19.83
CA MET A 6 -16.73 -1.77 19.37
C MET A 6 -15.43 -1.74 18.56
N ILE A 7 -14.50 -2.64 18.90
CA ILE A 7 -13.22 -2.84 18.21
C ILE A 7 -13.20 -4.28 17.72
N ILE A 8 -13.13 -4.45 16.41
CA ILE A 8 -13.03 -5.75 15.75
C ILE A 8 -11.60 -5.88 15.24
N SER A 9 -10.89 -6.91 15.67
CA SER A 9 -9.60 -7.24 15.07
C SER A 9 -9.85 -8.37 14.05
N LEU A 10 -9.45 -8.20 12.80
CA LEU A 10 -9.51 -9.29 11.83
C LEU A 10 -8.28 -10.17 12.04
N ALA A 11 -8.48 -11.34 12.64
CA ALA A 11 -7.44 -12.34 12.85
C ALA A 11 -7.82 -13.59 12.09
N LEU A 12 -6.96 -14.01 11.15
CA LEU A 12 -7.10 -15.30 10.49
C LEU A 12 -6.86 -16.41 11.52
N LEU A 13 -7.93 -17.03 12.01
CA LEU A 13 -7.84 -18.22 12.85
C LEU A 13 -7.78 -19.45 11.93
N LEU A 14 -6.59 -19.76 11.42
CA LEU A 14 -6.30 -21.11 10.98
C LEU A 14 -6.28 -21.99 12.23
N ALA A 15 -7.19 -22.97 12.32
CA ALA A 15 -7.22 -23.90 13.44
C ALA A 15 -5.96 -24.78 13.44
N LEU A 16 -4.88 -24.31 14.08
CA LEU A 16 -3.68 -25.07 14.41
C LEU A 16 -3.47 -24.97 15.92
N GLY A 17 -3.36 -26.15 16.56
CA GLY A 17 -3.27 -26.28 18.01
C GLY A 17 -2.12 -25.47 18.61
N ALA A 18 -2.42 -24.71 19.67
CA ALA A 18 -1.47 -23.82 20.30
C ALA A 18 -0.53 -24.57 21.27
N PHE A 19 0.78 -24.35 21.12
CA PHE A 19 1.73 -24.41 22.23
C PHE A 19 2.03 -22.97 22.67
N PHE A 20 1.59 -22.60 23.87
CA PHE A 20 2.02 -21.35 24.50
C PHE A 20 3.34 -21.58 25.21
N LEU A 21 4.42 -20.98 24.70
CA LEU A 21 5.63 -20.74 25.48
C LEU A 21 5.66 -19.27 25.88
N TRP A 22 5.54 -19.04 27.18
CA TRP A 22 5.64 -17.73 27.81
C TRP A 22 7.13 -17.36 27.92
N GLY A 23 7.62 -16.57 26.97
CA GLY A 23 8.92 -15.91 27.03
C GLY A 23 8.74 -14.46 27.48
N GLY A 24 9.51 -14.02 28.49
CA GLY A 24 9.47 -12.65 29.00
C GLY A 24 9.77 -11.63 27.89
N ALA A 25 8.90 -10.62 27.77
CA ALA A 25 9.04 -9.57 26.78
C ALA A 25 10.30 -8.73 27.07
N LYS A 26 11.38 -9.00 26.33
CA LYS A 26 12.40 -7.99 26.08
C LYS A 26 11.68 -6.83 25.39
N LYS A 27 11.90 -5.60 25.86
CA LYS A 27 11.45 -4.41 25.16
C LYS A 27 12.29 -4.32 23.88
N GLU A 28 11.81 -4.95 22.82
CA GLU A 28 12.48 -4.92 21.52
C GLU A 28 12.36 -3.50 20.97
N ASN A 29 13.48 -2.93 20.53
CA ASN A 29 13.46 -1.63 19.86
C ASN A 29 12.68 -1.81 18.55
N LEU A 30 11.57 -1.09 18.42
CA LEU A 30 10.80 -1.03 17.19
C LEU A 30 11.61 -0.27 16.14
N VAL A 31 11.67 -0.79 14.92
CA VAL A 31 12.25 -0.09 13.78
C VAL A 31 11.12 0.66 13.08
N SER A 32 11.20 1.99 13.02
CA SER A 32 10.20 2.79 12.31
C SER A 32 10.60 2.98 10.84
N VAL A 33 9.63 2.74 9.95
CA VAL A 33 9.76 2.92 8.51
C VAL A 33 8.79 4.00 8.07
N HIS A 34 9.31 5.19 7.82
CA HIS A 34 8.54 6.34 7.35
C HIS A 34 8.48 6.30 5.83
N ILE A 35 7.29 6.22 5.24
CA ILE A 35 7.14 6.17 3.79
C ILE A 35 6.53 7.47 3.26
N ILE A 36 7.19 8.11 2.30
CA ILE A 36 6.77 9.38 1.69
C ILE A 36 6.54 9.23 0.18
N GLY A 37 5.40 9.72 -0.29
CA GLY A 37 5.04 9.60 -1.70
C GLY A 37 3.66 10.14 -2.07
N ASP A 38 3.12 9.62 -3.17
CA ASP A 38 1.89 10.10 -3.80
C ASP A 38 0.67 9.18 -3.57
N SER A 39 -0.38 9.32 -4.37
CA SER A 39 -1.62 8.52 -4.27
C SER A 39 -1.40 7.03 -4.44
N THR A 40 -0.37 6.61 -5.16
CA THR A 40 -0.10 5.18 -5.38
C THR A 40 0.43 4.47 -4.14
N MET A 41 0.87 5.24 -3.13
CA MET A 41 1.40 4.71 -1.86
C MET A 41 0.53 5.08 -0.65
N ALA A 42 -0.35 6.09 -0.77
CA ALA A 42 -1.15 6.63 0.32
C ALA A 42 -2.24 5.67 0.85
N ASP A 43 -2.61 5.86 2.11
CA ASP A 43 -3.78 5.23 2.72
C ASP A 43 -5.09 5.85 2.21
N TYR A 44 -6.12 5.01 2.09
CA TYR A 44 -7.46 5.42 1.70
C TYR A 44 -8.50 5.05 2.75
N VAL A 45 -9.44 5.96 2.98
CA VAL A 45 -10.51 5.75 3.95
C VAL A 45 -11.49 4.70 3.44
N GLU A 46 -11.80 3.73 4.30
CA GLU A 46 -12.78 2.70 4.07
C GLU A 46 -14.14 3.30 3.67
N ASN A 47 -14.92 2.57 2.87
CA ASN A 47 -16.21 2.99 2.32
C ASN A 47 -16.20 4.22 1.39
N THR A 48 -15.05 4.87 1.13
CA THR A 48 -15.02 6.06 0.25
C THR A 48 -14.55 5.75 -1.18
N THR A 49 -13.71 4.74 -1.36
CA THR A 49 -13.15 4.37 -2.67
C THR A 49 -12.62 2.93 -2.68
N ARG A 50 -12.52 2.36 -3.89
CA ARG A 50 -11.82 1.09 -4.15
C ARG A 50 -10.30 1.25 -4.22
N THR A 51 -9.80 2.48 -4.28
CA THR A 51 -8.37 2.76 -4.40
C THR A 51 -7.65 2.34 -3.13
N ARG A 52 -6.49 1.71 -3.30
CA ARG A 52 -5.56 1.39 -2.22
C ARG A 52 -4.15 1.70 -2.68
N GLY A 53 -3.37 2.37 -1.85
CA GLY A 53 -1.94 2.55 -2.10
C GLY A 53 -1.17 1.30 -1.68
N TRP A 54 -0.05 1.00 -2.34
CA TRP A 54 0.77 -0.16 -1.94
C TRP A 54 1.40 0.05 -0.55
N GLY A 55 1.65 1.29 -0.14
CA GLY A 55 2.14 1.62 1.20
C GLY A 55 1.15 1.24 2.31
N GLU A 56 -0.15 1.35 2.06
CA GLU A 56 -1.23 0.94 2.97
C GLU A 56 -1.15 -0.56 3.32
N MET A 57 -0.71 -1.38 2.35
CA MET A 57 -0.60 -2.83 2.50
C MET A 57 0.72 -3.28 3.14
N LEU A 58 1.70 -2.38 3.22
CA LEU A 58 3.10 -2.71 3.48
C LEU A 58 3.34 -3.30 4.88
N GLN A 59 2.64 -2.78 5.90
CA GLN A 59 2.76 -3.27 7.29
C GLN A 59 2.48 -4.78 7.40
N SER A 60 1.60 -5.32 6.57
CA SER A 60 1.28 -6.76 6.57
C SER A 60 2.52 -7.60 6.31
N PHE A 61 3.45 -7.12 5.49
CA PHE A 61 4.66 -7.85 5.09
C PHE A 61 5.83 -7.69 6.06
N PHE A 62 5.65 -6.99 7.18
CA PHE A 62 6.67 -6.86 8.20
C PHE A 62 6.27 -7.56 9.49
N SER A 63 7.26 -8.05 10.24
CA SER A 63 7.08 -8.54 11.59
C SER A 63 6.60 -7.41 12.52
N PRO A 64 6.01 -7.74 13.69
CA PRO A 64 5.60 -6.74 14.67
C PRO A 64 6.71 -5.83 15.22
N GLN A 65 7.99 -6.13 14.91
CA GLN A 65 9.15 -5.32 15.29
C GLN A 65 9.35 -4.09 14.39
N VAL A 66 8.64 -4.01 13.26
CA VAL A 66 8.67 -2.87 12.36
C VAL A 66 7.31 -2.17 12.36
N GLU A 67 7.34 -0.85 12.53
CA GLU A 67 6.18 0.02 12.39
C GLU A 67 6.30 0.83 11.10
N VAL A 68 5.32 0.69 10.20
CA VAL A 68 5.23 1.47 8.97
C VAL A 68 4.38 2.71 9.21
N LEU A 69 5.00 3.89 9.09
CA LEU A 69 4.34 5.19 9.21
C LEU A 69 4.13 5.77 7.80
N ASN A 70 2.89 5.70 7.31
CA ASN A 70 2.55 6.15 5.96
C ASN A 70 2.21 7.64 5.89
N TYR A 71 3.13 8.43 5.37
CA TYR A 71 2.93 9.87 5.16
C TYR A 71 2.53 10.21 3.73
N ALA A 72 2.49 9.22 2.83
CA ALA A 72 2.15 9.43 1.43
C ALA A 72 0.77 10.07 1.28
N ARG A 73 0.62 10.92 0.27
CA ARG A 73 -0.63 11.65 0.06
C ARG A 73 -0.95 11.83 -1.41
N GLY A 74 -2.20 11.53 -1.75
CA GLY A 74 -2.73 11.75 -3.08
C GLY A 74 -2.48 13.16 -3.64
N GLY A 75 -2.06 13.21 -4.90
CA GLY A 75 -1.79 14.44 -5.64
C GLY A 75 -0.49 15.15 -5.25
N ARG A 76 0.39 14.56 -4.44
CA ARG A 76 1.68 15.19 -4.09
C ARG A 76 2.76 14.79 -5.09
N SER A 77 3.59 15.77 -5.45
CA SER A 77 4.86 15.58 -6.14
C SER A 77 6.01 15.69 -5.14
N SER A 78 7.23 15.40 -5.56
CA SER A 78 8.44 15.63 -4.74
C SER A 78 8.52 17.06 -4.22
N HIS A 79 8.14 18.05 -5.03
CA HIS A 79 8.10 19.47 -4.65
C HIS A 79 6.93 19.78 -3.71
N SER A 80 5.69 19.43 -4.08
CA SER A 80 4.53 19.86 -3.31
C SER A 80 4.45 19.18 -1.93
N PHE A 81 4.95 17.95 -1.80
CA PHE A 81 5.04 17.29 -0.50
C PHE A 81 5.89 18.09 0.49
N TYR A 82 7.04 18.60 0.04
CA TYR A 82 7.90 19.46 0.86
C TYR A 82 7.24 20.81 1.15
N LYS A 83 6.78 21.50 0.10
CA LYS A 83 6.22 22.86 0.22
C LYS A 83 4.97 22.95 1.08
N GLU A 84 4.18 21.88 1.16
CA GLU A 84 2.99 21.81 2.01
C GLU A 84 3.29 21.43 3.47
N GLY A 85 4.58 21.35 3.86
CA GLY A 85 4.99 21.03 5.23
C GLY A 85 4.76 19.57 5.62
N ARG A 86 4.55 18.66 4.66
CA ARG A 86 4.39 17.23 4.97
C ARG A 86 5.70 16.59 5.37
N TRP A 87 6.79 17.00 4.71
CA TRP A 87 8.12 16.57 5.08
C TRP A 87 8.50 17.01 6.50
N GLN A 88 8.15 18.23 6.88
CA GLN A 88 8.35 18.72 8.25
C GLN A 88 7.72 17.79 9.29
N LYS A 89 6.50 17.29 9.04
CA LYS A 89 5.82 16.34 9.94
C LYS A 89 6.54 15.01 10.06
N VAL A 90 7.27 14.60 9.02
CA VAL A 90 8.09 13.38 9.03
C VAL A 90 9.33 13.64 9.87
N THR A 91 10.07 14.72 9.59
CA THR A 91 11.31 15.06 10.30
C THR A 91 11.09 15.28 11.80
N GLU A 92 9.93 15.81 12.21
CA GLU A 92 9.53 15.95 13.62
C GLU A 92 9.37 14.61 14.35
N GLN A 93 9.25 13.50 13.63
CA GLN A 93 9.09 12.14 14.18
C GLN A 93 10.30 11.24 13.94
N LEU A 94 11.26 11.64 13.09
CA LEU A 94 12.42 10.82 12.76
C LEU A 94 13.35 10.64 13.97
N GLN A 95 13.83 9.42 14.12
CA GLN A 95 14.84 9.04 15.10
C GLN A 95 16.02 8.35 14.43
N GLU A 96 17.15 8.32 15.16
CA GLU A 96 18.32 7.56 14.71
C GLU A 96 17.98 6.08 14.57
N GLY A 97 18.33 5.48 13.43
CA GLY A 97 18.01 4.09 13.12
C GLY A 97 16.70 3.90 12.34
N ASP A 98 15.89 4.95 12.15
CA ASP A 98 14.70 4.89 11.31
C ASP A 98 15.06 4.69 9.83
N TYR A 99 14.09 4.23 9.05
CA TYR A 99 14.17 4.20 7.59
C TYR A 99 13.20 5.22 6.97
N VAL A 100 13.60 5.81 5.84
CA VAL A 100 12.72 6.67 5.04
C VAL A 100 12.63 6.13 3.61
N PHE A 101 11.47 5.59 3.24
CA PHE A 101 11.23 5.14 1.86
C PHE A 101 10.63 6.28 1.04
N ILE A 102 11.28 6.62 -0.07
CA ILE A 102 10.97 7.80 -0.86
C ILE A 102 10.50 7.37 -2.25
N GLN A 103 9.23 7.64 -2.58
CA GLN A 103 8.64 7.34 -3.90
C GLN A 103 7.83 8.51 -4.46
N PHE A 104 8.33 9.13 -5.54
CA PHE A 104 7.63 10.19 -6.28
C PHE A 104 7.82 10.01 -7.79
N ALA A 105 6.99 10.68 -8.59
CA ALA A 105 7.11 10.98 -10.03
C ALA A 105 5.72 11.23 -10.66
N HIS A 106 4.67 10.55 -10.18
CA HIS A 106 3.36 10.56 -10.87
C HIS A 106 2.74 11.95 -11.01
N ASN A 107 2.99 12.83 -10.04
CA ASN A 107 2.51 14.21 -10.08
C ASN A 107 3.60 15.19 -10.54
N ASP A 108 4.86 14.81 -10.39
CA ASP A 108 6.03 15.53 -10.90
C ASP A 108 6.01 15.61 -12.42
N GLU A 109 5.56 14.54 -13.09
CA GLU A 109 5.52 14.40 -14.55
C GLU A 109 4.28 15.07 -15.20
N LYS A 110 3.36 15.62 -14.40
CA LYS A 110 2.19 16.33 -14.92
C LYS A 110 2.59 17.56 -15.72
N GLU A 111 1.72 17.97 -16.64
CA GLU A 111 1.99 19.10 -17.54
C GLU A 111 3.33 18.96 -18.30
N GLY A 112 3.71 17.71 -18.63
CA GLY A 112 4.95 17.38 -19.33
C GLY A 112 6.22 17.58 -18.51
N GLY A 113 6.12 17.61 -17.18
CA GLY A 113 7.26 17.89 -16.30
C GLY A 113 7.66 19.36 -16.27
N LYS A 114 6.77 20.27 -16.69
CA LYS A 114 7.02 21.71 -16.60
C LYS A 114 7.09 22.15 -15.14
N ASP A 115 8.22 22.74 -14.75
CA ASP A 115 8.43 23.27 -13.41
C ASP A 115 7.32 24.22 -12.96
N GLY A 116 6.74 23.94 -11.78
CA GLY A 116 5.71 24.74 -11.13
C GLY A 116 4.30 24.61 -11.71
N ALA A 117 4.11 23.81 -12.77
CA ALA A 117 2.80 23.65 -13.40
C ALA A 117 1.82 22.88 -12.49
N ASP A 118 0.57 23.34 -12.39
CA ASP A 118 -0.44 22.84 -11.42
C ASP A 118 0.09 22.73 -9.98
N PHE A 119 1.05 23.58 -9.60
CA PHE A 119 1.76 23.54 -8.30
C PHE A 119 2.51 22.22 -8.00
N ARG A 120 2.59 21.30 -8.97
CA ARG A 120 3.05 19.91 -8.79
C ARG A 120 4.13 19.51 -9.77
N GLY A 121 4.03 19.93 -11.03
CA GLY A 121 4.96 19.60 -12.09
C GLY A 121 6.38 20.05 -11.74
N THR A 122 7.35 19.18 -12.02
CA THR A 122 8.77 19.44 -11.76
C THR A 122 9.61 18.87 -12.88
N ALA A 123 10.58 19.62 -13.39
CA ALA A 123 11.52 19.14 -14.39
C ALA A 123 12.48 18.12 -13.73
N PRO A 124 12.75 16.97 -14.39
CA PRO A 124 13.48 15.87 -13.76
C PRO A 124 14.87 16.26 -13.24
N TRP A 125 15.69 16.88 -14.07
CA TRP A 125 17.10 17.14 -13.75
C TRP A 125 17.33 18.40 -12.90
N THR A 126 16.28 19.17 -12.59
CA THR A 126 16.34 20.37 -11.75
C THR A 126 15.54 20.18 -10.47
N THR A 127 14.26 20.53 -10.46
CA THR A 127 13.43 20.58 -9.25
C THR A 127 13.21 19.19 -8.66
N TYR A 128 12.88 18.20 -9.49
CA TYR A 128 12.68 16.82 -9.01
C TYR A 128 13.95 16.27 -8.37
N LYS A 129 15.08 16.37 -9.09
CA LYS A 129 16.41 16.01 -8.57
C LYS A 129 16.68 16.71 -7.23
N HIS A 130 16.51 18.03 -7.17
CA HIS A 130 16.76 18.81 -5.96
C HIS A 130 15.98 18.25 -4.76
N TYR A 131 14.68 18.00 -4.88
CA TYR A 131 13.90 17.47 -3.76
C TYR A 131 14.30 16.04 -3.39
N LEU A 132 14.63 15.17 -4.34
CA LEU A 132 15.18 13.85 -4.01
C LEU A 132 16.48 13.96 -3.20
N GLU A 133 17.37 14.88 -3.58
CA GLU A 133 18.62 15.12 -2.85
C GLU A 133 18.35 15.67 -1.44
N THR A 134 17.40 16.60 -1.32
CA THR A 134 16.98 17.20 -0.04
C THR A 134 16.41 16.14 0.91
N TYR A 135 15.49 15.28 0.45
CA TYR A 135 14.95 14.21 1.31
C TYR A 135 16.05 13.29 1.84
N VAL A 136 17.02 12.94 0.99
CA VAL A 136 18.16 12.11 1.41
C VAL A 136 19.02 12.80 2.45
N ASP A 137 19.36 14.08 2.23
CA ASP A 137 20.24 14.83 3.13
C ASP A 137 19.57 15.08 4.48
N GLU A 138 18.30 15.47 4.49
CA GLU A 138 17.56 15.74 5.70
C GLU A 138 17.24 14.45 6.49
N SER A 139 16.93 13.33 5.83
CA SER A 139 16.84 12.02 6.50
C SER A 139 18.13 11.66 7.24
N ARG A 140 19.28 11.81 6.57
CA ARG A 140 20.60 11.49 7.15
C ARG A 140 20.97 12.44 8.28
N ALA A 141 20.59 13.71 8.18
CA ALA A 141 20.80 14.69 9.25
C ALA A 141 20.03 14.34 10.53
N HIS A 142 19.03 13.45 10.46
CA HIS A 142 18.30 12.92 11.61
C HIS A 142 18.71 11.48 12.00
N GLY A 143 19.80 10.96 11.42
CA GLY A 143 20.27 9.60 11.69
C GLY A 143 19.42 8.50 11.05
N ALA A 144 18.51 8.84 10.15
CA ALA A 144 17.68 7.89 9.43
C ALA A 144 18.36 7.42 8.13
N THR A 145 17.97 6.22 7.68
CA THR A 145 18.46 5.58 6.45
C THR A 145 17.47 5.82 5.30
N PRO A 146 17.77 6.71 4.34
CA PRO A 146 16.92 6.87 3.16
C PRO A 146 17.06 5.67 2.22
N VAL A 147 15.95 5.26 1.61
CA VAL A 147 15.88 4.24 0.56
C VAL A 147 14.98 4.78 -0.55
N PHE A 148 15.47 4.74 -1.79
CA PHE A 148 14.65 5.10 -2.93
C PHE A 148 13.81 3.92 -3.40
N ILE A 149 12.54 4.20 -3.66
CA ILE A 149 11.62 3.29 -4.33
C ILE A 149 11.17 4.01 -5.60
N THR A 150 11.52 3.51 -6.78
CA THR A 150 11.06 4.13 -8.03
C THR A 150 9.53 4.04 -8.13
N PRO A 151 8.83 4.98 -8.78
CA PRO A 151 7.37 4.94 -8.91
C PRO A 151 6.87 3.62 -9.53
N ILE A 152 5.74 3.09 -9.06
CA ILE A 152 5.04 2.00 -9.75
C ILE A 152 4.61 2.43 -11.16
N ILE A 153 4.50 1.50 -12.10
CA ILE A 153 4.07 1.84 -13.47
C ILE A 153 2.64 2.42 -13.54
N ARG A 154 2.41 3.21 -14.58
CA ARG A 154 1.06 3.35 -15.17
C ARG A 154 0.83 2.25 -16.18
N ARG A 155 -0.35 1.63 -16.19
CA ARG A 155 -0.72 0.52 -17.09
C ARG A 155 -0.96 0.94 -18.55
N TYR A 156 -0.09 1.77 -19.09
CA TYR A 156 -0.11 2.24 -20.47
C TYR A 156 0.46 1.19 -21.40
N PHE A 157 -0.34 0.14 -21.61
CA PHE A 157 -0.03 -0.93 -22.54
C PHE A 157 0.00 -0.44 -23.98
N THR A 158 1.07 -0.76 -24.69
CA THR A 158 1.17 -0.66 -26.14
C THR A 158 0.39 -1.81 -26.81
N LYS A 159 0.30 -1.78 -28.15
CA LYS A 159 -0.44 -2.80 -28.91
C LYS A 159 0.19 -4.19 -28.84
N ASP A 160 1.50 -4.27 -28.62
CA ASP A 160 2.26 -5.53 -28.48
C ASP A 160 2.20 -6.13 -27.07
N GLY A 161 1.54 -5.47 -26.12
CA GLY A 161 1.38 -5.96 -24.75
C GLY A 161 2.47 -5.54 -23.78
N SER A 162 3.45 -4.71 -24.20
CA SER A 162 4.43 -4.10 -23.30
C SER A 162 3.90 -2.81 -22.65
N ILE A 163 4.55 -2.36 -21.57
CA ILE A 163 4.30 -1.05 -20.97
C ILE A 163 5.13 0.00 -21.70
N SER A 164 4.46 1.04 -22.20
CA SER A 164 5.12 2.15 -22.90
C SER A 164 6.17 2.87 -22.03
N PRO A 165 7.14 3.58 -22.63
CA PRO A 165 8.08 4.44 -21.89
C PRO A 165 7.37 5.43 -20.95
N LYS A 166 6.28 6.05 -21.43
CA LYS A 166 5.44 6.93 -20.60
C LYS A 166 4.81 6.20 -19.41
N GLY A 167 4.43 4.94 -19.57
CA GLY A 167 3.97 4.09 -18.47
C GLY A 167 5.05 3.82 -17.42
N CYS A 168 6.33 3.96 -17.80
CA CYS A 168 7.51 3.82 -16.95
C CYS A 168 8.09 5.17 -16.51
N HIS A 169 7.31 6.26 -16.61
CA HIS A 169 7.73 7.63 -16.24
C HIS A 169 8.93 8.16 -17.05
N ASP A 170 9.00 7.73 -18.31
CA ASP A 170 9.84 8.34 -19.33
C ASP A 170 8.96 9.11 -20.31
N LEU A 171 8.96 10.44 -20.22
CA LEU A 171 8.20 11.31 -21.11
C LEU A 171 9.01 11.73 -22.36
N SER A 172 10.21 11.19 -22.53
CA SER A 172 11.08 11.58 -23.65
C SER A 172 10.44 11.17 -24.98
N VAL A 173 10.55 12.07 -25.96
CA VAL A 173 9.90 11.88 -27.28
C VAL A 173 10.86 11.26 -28.29
N ALA A 174 12.16 11.54 -28.15
CA ALA A 174 13.20 10.97 -28.99
C ALA A 174 13.84 9.74 -28.31
N PRO A 175 14.17 8.65 -29.05
CA PRO A 175 14.73 7.42 -28.48
C PRO A 175 16.07 7.59 -27.74
N ASP A 176 16.83 8.62 -28.08
CA ASP A 176 18.13 8.98 -27.50
C ASP A 176 18.04 10.10 -26.45
N ASP A 177 16.85 10.69 -26.28
CA ASP A 177 16.57 11.67 -25.23
C ASP A 177 16.11 10.94 -23.95
N SER A 178 16.66 11.35 -22.83
CA SER A 178 16.29 10.85 -21.50
C SER A 178 16.21 11.98 -20.47
N THR A 179 16.12 13.22 -20.97
CA THR A 179 15.99 14.42 -20.15
C THR A 179 14.67 14.45 -19.39
N LEU A 180 13.64 13.78 -19.91
CA LEU A 180 12.32 13.67 -19.27
C LEU A 180 12.05 12.31 -18.61
N ASN A 181 13.10 11.59 -18.21
CA ASN A 181 13.00 10.29 -17.54
C ASN A 181 13.20 10.41 -16.01
N TYR A 182 12.10 10.34 -15.25
CA TYR A 182 12.11 10.50 -13.79
C TYR A 182 12.80 9.33 -13.07
N VAL A 183 12.61 8.10 -13.56
CA VAL A 183 13.24 6.90 -12.98
C VAL A 183 14.76 6.97 -13.14
N ARG A 184 15.24 7.44 -14.30
CA ARG A 184 16.66 7.66 -14.56
C ARG A 184 17.26 8.69 -13.62
N VAL A 185 16.56 9.78 -13.34
CA VAL A 185 17.01 10.79 -12.37
C VAL A 185 17.09 10.22 -10.97
N MET A 186 16.07 9.50 -10.50
CA MET A 186 16.10 8.88 -9.17
C MET A 186 17.29 7.91 -9.04
N LYS A 187 17.51 7.06 -10.05
CA LYS A 187 18.68 6.15 -10.11
C LYS A 187 20.00 6.91 -10.16
N HIS A 188 20.06 8.07 -10.82
CA HIS A 188 21.23 8.93 -10.82
C HIS A 188 21.52 9.46 -9.40
N VAL A 189 20.51 10.01 -8.70
CA VAL A 189 20.65 10.51 -7.32
C VAL A 189 21.05 9.37 -6.39
N ALA A 190 20.44 8.19 -6.52
CA ALA A 190 20.77 7.00 -5.75
C ALA A 190 22.27 6.66 -5.84
N ARG A 191 22.83 6.61 -7.05
CA ARG A 191 24.26 6.35 -7.26
C ARG A 191 25.15 7.45 -6.69
N HIS A 192 24.83 8.72 -6.94
CA HIS A 192 25.68 9.85 -6.51
C HIS A 192 25.68 10.03 -4.99
N LYS A 193 24.52 9.87 -4.35
CA LYS A 193 24.38 10.00 -2.91
C LYS A 193 24.58 8.68 -2.17
N LYS A 194 24.88 7.58 -2.87
CA LYS A 194 25.04 6.22 -2.30
C LYS A 194 23.83 5.81 -1.44
N VAL A 195 22.65 5.91 -2.03
CA VAL A 195 21.36 5.54 -1.43
C VAL A 195 20.93 4.22 -2.04
N GLN A 196 20.50 3.26 -1.22
CA GLN A 196 19.97 2.01 -1.73
C GLN A 196 18.66 2.26 -2.48
N LEU A 197 18.38 1.42 -3.48
CA LEU A 197 17.22 1.62 -4.36
C LEU A 197 16.54 0.28 -4.67
N VAL A 198 15.21 0.28 -4.57
CA VAL A 198 14.35 -0.76 -5.14
C VAL A 198 13.72 -0.25 -6.43
N ASP A 199 13.99 -0.95 -7.54
CA ASP A 199 13.51 -0.61 -8.88
C ASP A 199 12.07 -1.10 -9.10
N MET A 200 11.15 -0.56 -8.31
CA MET A 200 9.71 -0.87 -8.38
C MET A 200 9.09 -0.58 -9.75
N THR A 201 9.62 0.33 -10.57
CA THR A 201 9.12 0.52 -11.94
C THR A 201 9.39 -0.74 -12.77
N ALA A 202 10.60 -1.31 -12.69
CA ALA A 202 10.93 -2.54 -13.39
C ALA A 202 10.12 -3.74 -12.87
N LEU A 203 10.00 -3.88 -11.54
CA LEU A 203 9.27 -4.98 -10.91
C LEU A 203 7.77 -4.96 -11.27
N THR A 204 7.14 -3.79 -11.20
CA THR A 204 5.70 -3.66 -11.51
C THR A 204 5.42 -3.76 -13.01
N LYS A 205 6.35 -3.31 -13.86
CA LYS A 205 6.31 -3.54 -15.32
C LYS A 205 6.30 -5.03 -15.64
N ASP A 206 7.29 -5.76 -15.14
CA ASP A 206 7.44 -7.20 -15.40
C ASP A 206 6.21 -8.00 -14.94
N TYR A 207 5.70 -7.68 -13.75
CA TYR A 207 4.49 -8.29 -13.23
C TYR A 207 3.25 -7.98 -14.11
N ALA A 208 3.05 -6.72 -14.51
CA ALA A 208 1.91 -6.33 -15.34
C ALA A 208 1.97 -6.97 -16.74
N GLU A 209 3.15 -7.04 -17.35
CA GLU A 209 3.37 -7.67 -18.65
C GLU A 209 3.17 -9.19 -18.58
N THR A 210 3.66 -9.85 -17.53
CA THR A 210 3.45 -11.28 -17.29
C THR A 210 1.99 -11.62 -17.08
N LEU A 211 1.28 -10.80 -16.30
CA LEU A 211 -0.16 -10.98 -16.06
C LEU A 211 -1.00 -10.69 -17.32
N GLY A 212 -0.47 -9.87 -18.24
CA GLY A 212 -1.13 -9.43 -19.44
C GLY A 212 -2.12 -8.28 -19.21
N LYS A 213 -2.47 -7.58 -20.30
CA LYS A 213 -3.26 -6.34 -20.29
C LYS A 213 -4.63 -6.48 -19.61
N ASP A 214 -5.37 -7.53 -19.95
CA ASP A 214 -6.75 -7.70 -19.51
C ASP A 214 -6.83 -8.03 -18.03
N SER A 215 -6.04 -9.00 -17.58
CA SER A 215 -5.94 -9.37 -16.17
C SER A 215 -5.36 -8.22 -15.34
N THR A 216 -4.33 -7.51 -15.83
CA THR A 216 -3.82 -6.31 -15.15
C THR A 216 -4.91 -5.25 -14.97
N THR A 217 -5.67 -4.96 -16.03
CA THR A 217 -6.73 -3.95 -15.97
C THR A 217 -7.85 -4.34 -15.00
N LYS A 218 -8.21 -5.63 -14.93
CA LYS A 218 -9.30 -6.11 -14.07
C LYS A 218 -8.87 -6.32 -12.62
N CYS A 219 -7.64 -6.80 -12.41
CA CYS A 219 -7.19 -7.32 -11.12
C CYS A 219 -6.31 -6.33 -10.33
N ILE A 220 -5.57 -5.45 -10.99
CA ILE A 220 -4.57 -4.62 -10.32
C ILE A 220 -5.04 -3.17 -10.14
N TYR A 221 -5.69 -2.60 -11.16
CA TYR A 221 -6.05 -1.19 -11.17
C TYR A 221 -7.55 -0.97 -10.93
N VAL A 222 -7.89 0.18 -10.37
CA VAL A 222 -9.28 0.63 -10.29
C VAL A 222 -9.85 0.73 -11.71
N PRO A 223 -11.10 0.29 -11.95
CA PRO A 223 -11.73 0.42 -13.26
C PRO A 223 -11.68 1.86 -13.77
N THR A 224 -11.45 2.05 -15.07
CA THR A 224 -11.28 3.36 -15.73
C THR A 224 -10.02 4.15 -15.38
N ASP A 225 -9.17 3.67 -14.47
CA ASP A 225 -7.94 4.34 -14.04
C ASP A 225 -6.67 3.62 -14.53
N GLY A 226 -5.70 4.36 -15.07
CA GLY A 226 -4.42 3.82 -15.53
C GLY A 226 -3.29 3.84 -14.49
N THR A 227 -3.56 4.34 -13.28
CA THR A 227 -2.56 4.74 -12.28
C THR A 227 -2.87 4.16 -10.91
N HIS A 228 -4.11 4.30 -10.46
CA HIS A 228 -4.48 3.93 -9.09
C HIS A 228 -4.81 2.45 -8.98
N THR A 229 -4.16 1.78 -8.04
CA THR A 229 -4.39 0.36 -7.72
C THR A 229 -5.64 0.19 -6.86
N GLN A 230 -6.29 -0.96 -7.02
CA GLN A 230 -7.26 -1.46 -6.04
C GLN A 230 -6.58 -2.44 -5.07
N ALA A 231 -7.30 -2.96 -4.09
CA ALA A 231 -6.72 -3.74 -2.99
C ALA A 231 -5.75 -4.84 -3.43
N THR A 232 -6.10 -5.65 -4.43
CA THR A 232 -5.19 -6.71 -4.87
C THR A 232 -3.95 -6.18 -5.56
N GLY A 233 -4.06 -5.13 -6.38
CA GLY A 233 -2.89 -4.51 -6.99
C GLY A 233 -1.95 -3.88 -5.97
N ALA A 234 -2.51 -3.19 -4.97
CA ALA A 234 -1.75 -2.61 -3.87
C ALA A 234 -1.00 -3.69 -3.07
N ALA A 235 -1.67 -4.81 -2.77
CA ALA A 235 -1.07 -5.91 -2.02
C ALA A 235 0.04 -6.63 -2.82
N GLU A 236 -0.16 -6.84 -4.13
CA GLU A 236 0.88 -7.41 -4.99
C GLU A 236 2.08 -6.47 -5.12
N TYR A 237 1.86 -5.17 -5.27
CA TYR A 237 2.95 -4.21 -5.37
C TYR A 237 3.68 -4.03 -4.04
N ALA A 238 2.99 -4.13 -2.90
CA ALA A 238 3.64 -4.20 -1.58
C ALA A 238 4.49 -5.48 -1.44
N ARG A 239 3.99 -6.63 -1.93
CA ARG A 239 4.74 -7.89 -1.96
C ARG A 239 6.01 -7.76 -2.82
N LEU A 240 5.92 -7.16 -4.01
CA LEU A 240 7.09 -6.89 -4.86
C LEU A 240 8.07 -5.92 -4.19
N ALA A 241 7.57 -4.89 -3.49
CA ALA A 241 8.41 -3.95 -2.77
C ALA A 241 9.24 -4.65 -1.69
N VAL A 242 8.63 -5.49 -0.84
CA VAL A 242 9.39 -6.23 0.18
C VAL A 242 10.33 -7.27 -0.40
N GLN A 243 9.98 -7.91 -1.51
CA GLN A 243 10.92 -8.79 -2.24
C GLN A 243 12.14 -8.01 -2.73
N GLY A 244 11.92 -6.81 -3.27
CA GLY A 244 12.97 -5.89 -3.67
C GLY A 244 13.83 -5.43 -2.50
N LEU A 245 13.23 -5.07 -1.36
CA LEU A 245 13.94 -4.70 -0.13
C LEU A 245 14.83 -5.85 0.36
N LYS A 246 14.27 -7.07 0.42
CA LYS A 246 15.00 -8.28 0.82
C LYS A 246 16.18 -8.57 -0.10
N ALA A 247 15.99 -8.46 -1.42
CA ALA A 247 17.06 -8.64 -2.40
C ALA A 247 18.21 -7.61 -2.24
N GLN A 248 17.92 -6.43 -1.67
CA GLN A 248 18.91 -5.40 -1.35
C GLN A 248 19.48 -5.51 0.07
N GLY A 249 19.08 -6.52 0.85
CA GLY A 249 19.49 -6.67 2.25
C GLY A 249 18.84 -5.66 3.21
N ILE A 250 17.76 -5.00 2.81
CA ILE A 250 17.10 -3.96 3.59
C ILE A 250 16.01 -4.62 4.42
N LEU A 251 16.09 -4.47 5.75
CA LEU A 251 15.11 -5.01 6.73
C LEU A 251 14.80 -6.51 6.55
N SER A 252 15.73 -7.27 5.98
CA SER A 252 15.48 -8.64 5.49
C SER A 252 15.04 -9.60 6.59
N GLU A 253 15.54 -9.42 7.82
CA GLU A 253 15.17 -10.21 8.99
C GLU A 253 13.74 -9.96 9.47
N TYR A 254 13.16 -8.80 9.12
CA TYR A 254 11.82 -8.41 9.53
C TYR A 254 10.75 -8.72 8.47
N ILE A 255 11.12 -9.14 7.26
CA ILE A 255 10.18 -9.34 6.15
C ILE A 255 9.49 -10.71 6.25
N ARG A 256 8.17 -10.70 6.09
CA ARG A 256 7.29 -11.87 5.99
C ARG A 256 6.79 -12.03 4.56
N GLU A 257 7.39 -12.93 3.79
CA GLU A 257 7.04 -13.13 2.37
C GLU A 257 5.86 -14.09 2.16
N ASP A 258 5.67 -15.04 3.09
CA ASP A 258 4.65 -16.06 2.98
C ASP A 258 3.34 -15.63 3.64
N ILE A 259 2.65 -14.68 2.99
CA ILE A 259 1.34 -14.20 3.40
C ILE A 259 0.33 -14.64 2.33
N PRO A 260 -0.27 -15.84 2.46
CA PRO A 260 -1.17 -16.36 1.46
C PRO A 260 -2.45 -15.53 1.34
N LEU A 261 -2.90 -14.93 2.45
CA LEU A 261 -4.12 -14.15 2.55
C LEU A 261 -3.88 -12.88 3.36
N LEU A 262 -4.19 -11.73 2.78
CA LEU A 262 -4.07 -10.40 3.38
C LEU A 262 -5.45 -9.83 3.67
N VAL A 263 -5.57 -9.16 4.81
CA VAL A 263 -6.78 -8.45 5.24
C VAL A 263 -6.45 -6.98 5.46
N ASN A 264 -7.22 -6.07 4.89
CA ASN A 264 -6.99 -4.63 5.01
C ASN A 264 -8.29 -3.83 5.27
N PRO A 265 -8.39 -3.05 6.35
CA PRO A 265 -7.45 -3.01 7.46
C PRO A 265 -7.52 -4.31 8.29
N SER A 266 -6.43 -4.64 9.00
CA SER A 266 -6.38 -5.80 9.90
C SER A 266 -7.16 -5.58 11.21
N SER A 267 -7.64 -4.36 11.46
CA SER A 267 -8.54 -4.04 12.56
C SER A 267 -9.53 -2.96 12.12
N LEU A 268 -10.80 -3.15 12.50
CA LEU A 268 -11.89 -2.22 12.26
C LEU A 268 -12.45 -1.72 13.60
N SER A 269 -12.89 -0.46 13.66
CA SER A 269 -13.64 0.04 14.81
C SER A 269 -14.84 0.84 14.33
N PHE A 270 -16.02 0.51 14.84
CA PHE A 270 -17.23 1.32 14.63
C PHE A 270 -17.22 2.60 15.47
N HIS A 271 -16.15 2.85 16.24
CA HIS A 271 -16.08 3.92 17.23
C HIS A 271 -17.35 3.93 18.09
N THR A 272 -17.99 5.08 18.25
CA THR A 272 -19.25 5.20 19.00
C THR A 272 -20.45 5.07 18.07
N ILE A 273 -21.31 4.09 18.33
CA ILE A 273 -22.61 3.93 17.68
C ILE A 273 -23.73 3.84 18.73
N PHE A 274 -24.95 4.20 18.36
CA PHE A 274 -26.10 4.15 19.27
C PHE A 274 -26.94 2.88 19.09
N GLU A 275 -27.64 2.48 20.16
CA GLU A 275 -28.57 1.35 20.13
C GLU A 275 -29.58 1.50 18.96
N ALA A 276 -29.85 0.39 18.27
CA ALA A 276 -30.71 0.30 17.08
C ALA A 276 -30.20 1.02 15.81
N GLU A 277 -29.04 1.69 15.83
CA GLU A 277 -28.44 2.21 14.60
C GLU A 277 -27.74 1.11 13.79
N ASN A 278 -27.95 1.13 12.48
CA ASN A 278 -27.22 0.25 11.57
C ASN A 278 -25.87 0.88 11.25
N ALA A 279 -24.80 0.16 11.54
CA ALA A 279 -23.45 0.55 11.21
C ALA A 279 -22.85 -0.43 10.19
N MET A 280 -22.06 0.10 9.26
CA MET A 280 -21.37 -0.68 8.23
C MET A 280 -19.92 -0.23 8.07
N LEU A 281 -19.00 -1.19 8.07
CA LEU A 281 -17.58 -0.96 7.78
C LEU A 281 -17.13 -1.92 6.70
N CYS A 282 -16.25 -1.48 5.79
CA CYS A 282 -15.68 -2.37 4.80
C CYS A 282 -14.25 -2.81 5.14
N PHE A 283 -13.87 -3.98 4.64
CA PHE A 283 -12.49 -4.45 4.60
C PHE A 283 -12.23 -5.21 3.30
N ASP A 284 -11.00 -5.18 2.84
CA ASP A 284 -10.52 -5.95 1.70
C ASP A 284 -9.92 -7.28 2.17
N LEU A 285 -10.10 -8.30 1.35
CA LEU A 285 -9.50 -9.62 1.48
C LEU A 285 -8.81 -9.99 0.17
N VAL A 286 -7.50 -10.28 0.25
CA VAL A 286 -6.68 -10.54 -0.92
C VAL A 286 -5.92 -11.85 -0.77
N GLY A 287 -6.19 -12.80 -1.66
CA GLY A 287 -5.41 -14.04 -1.78
C GLY A 287 -4.22 -13.83 -2.71
N LEU A 288 -3.00 -13.91 -2.17
CA LEU A 288 -1.76 -13.68 -2.91
C LEU A 288 -1.11 -15.00 -3.37
N ASN A 289 -1.19 -16.04 -2.55
CA ASN A 289 -0.63 -17.35 -2.84
C ASN A 289 -1.33 -18.44 -2.02
N LEU A 290 -2.65 -18.54 -2.18
CA LEU A 290 -3.46 -19.54 -1.48
C LEU A 290 -3.02 -20.96 -1.86
N GLN A 291 -2.99 -21.83 -0.85
CA GLN A 291 -2.79 -23.27 -1.01
C GLN A 291 -4.00 -24.03 -0.43
N PRO A 292 -4.59 -25.00 -1.16
CA PRO A 292 -4.28 -25.41 -2.54
C PRO A 292 -4.47 -24.28 -3.57
N GLN A 293 -4.03 -24.46 -4.82
CA GLN A 293 -4.13 -23.42 -5.88
C GLN A 293 -5.57 -23.16 -6.34
N GLU A 294 -6.48 -24.11 -6.18
CA GLU A 294 -7.91 -23.91 -6.42
C GLU A 294 -8.71 -24.41 -5.21
N GLY A 295 -9.78 -23.69 -4.87
CA GLY A 295 -10.63 -24.04 -3.75
C GLY A 295 -11.71 -23.01 -3.49
N CYS A 296 -12.37 -23.13 -2.34
CA CYS A 296 -13.43 -22.23 -1.90
C CYS A 296 -13.07 -21.66 -0.52
N LEU A 297 -13.12 -20.33 -0.38
CA LEU A 297 -12.94 -19.65 0.89
C LEU A 297 -14.29 -19.24 1.45
N THR A 298 -14.63 -19.68 2.66
CA THR A 298 -15.81 -19.24 3.40
C THR A 298 -15.41 -18.21 4.45
N ILE A 299 -16.08 -17.07 4.45
CA ILE A 299 -15.91 -15.99 5.42
C ILE A 299 -17.13 -15.95 6.32
N LYS A 300 -16.93 -15.95 7.63
CA LYS A 300 -18.02 -15.93 8.62
C LYS A 300 -18.04 -14.62 9.38
N ALA A 301 -19.22 -13.99 9.39
CA ALA A 301 -19.44 -12.81 10.22
C ALA A 301 -19.28 -13.18 11.70
N PRO A 302 -18.71 -12.28 12.53
CA PRO A 302 -18.69 -12.48 13.98
C PRO A 302 -20.11 -12.58 14.56
N LYS A 303 -20.24 -13.21 15.72
CA LYS A 303 -21.53 -13.36 16.40
C LYS A 303 -22.22 -11.99 16.60
N GLY A 304 -23.47 -11.89 16.17
CA GLY A 304 -24.28 -10.66 16.26
C GLY A 304 -24.05 -9.67 15.11
N MET A 305 -23.29 -10.07 14.09
CA MET A 305 -23.05 -9.29 12.87
C MET A 305 -23.45 -10.10 11.65
N LEU A 306 -23.55 -9.40 10.53
CA LEU A 306 -23.77 -9.98 9.20
C LEU A 306 -22.72 -9.40 8.23
N ILE A 307 -22.48 -10.07 7.12
CA ILE A 307 -21.50 -9.71 6.11
C ILE A 307 -22.14 -9.69 4.72
N ALA A 308 -21.77 -8.71 3.89
CA ALA A 308 -22.13 -8.60 2.48
C ALA A 308 -20.86 -8.36 1.62
N ASP A 309 -20.93 -8.59 0.32
CA ASP A 309 -19.87 -8.26 -0.65
C ASP A 309 -20.22 -7.08 -1.57
N ASP A 310 -21.42 -6.54 -1.40
CA ASP A 310 -21.89 -5.30 -2.01
C ASP A 310 -22.59 -4.47 -0.91
N PRO A 311 -22.36 -3.15 -0.84
CA PRO A 311 -22.91 -2.31 0.23
C PRO A 311 -24.44 -2.20 0.17
N HIS A 312 -25.06 -2.60 -0.94
CA HIS A 312 -26.50 -2.60 -1.16
C HIS A 312 -27.10 -4.02 -1.16
N ALA A 313 -26.29 -5.07 -1.04
CA ALA A 313 -26.77 -6.44 -0.92
C ALA A 313 -27.33 -6.72 0.49
N ALA A 314 -28.24 -7.69 0.57
CA ALA A 314 -28.74 -8.19 1.84
C ALA A 314 -27.62 -8.96 2.58
N PRO A 315 -27.26 -8.58 3.81
CA PRO A 315 -26.12 -9.18 4.49
C PRO A 315 -26.49 -10.56 5.08
N GLN A 316 -25.50 -11.45 5.12
CA GLN A 316 -25.64 -12.86 5.48
C GLN A 316 -24.72 -13.25 6.64
N ALA A 317 -24.90 -14.42 7.24
CA ALA A 317 -24.02 -14.89 8.31
C ALA A 317 -22.64 -15.35 7.78
N SER A 318 -22.57 -15.76 6.52
CA SER A 318 -21.34 -16.21 5.86
C SER A 318 -21.44 -16.07 4.35
N LEU A 319 -20.30 -15.84 3.69
CA LEU A 319 -20.17 -15.80 2.24
C LEU A 319 -19.10 -16.82 1.81
N SER A 320 -19.19 -17.34 0.59
CA SER A 320 -18.19 -18.27 0.05
C SER A 320 -17.76 -17.85 -1.36
N TYR A 321 -16.46 -17.90 -1.62
CA TYR A 321 -15.87 -17.54 -2.91
C TYR A 321 -14.87 -18.58 -3.37
N ASP A 322 -15.06 -19.03 -4.60
CA ASP A 322 -14.05 -19.81 -5.26
C ASP A 322 -12.84 -18.93 -5.61
N TYR A 323 -11.66 -19.53 -5.49
CA TYR A 323 -10.41 -18.95 -5.90
C TYR A 323 -9.68 -19.94 -6.83
N ARG A 324 -8.86 -19.39 -7.73
CA ARG A 324 -8.05 -20.15 -8.68
C ARG A 324 -6.66 -19.56 -8.77
N ASP A 325 -5.71 -20.37 -9.21
CA ASP A 325 -4.29 -20.00 -9.34
C ASP A 325 -3.68 -19.43 -8.05
N GLY A 326 -4.23 -19.81 -6.89
CA GLY A 326 -3.82 -19.32 -5.58
C GLY A 326 -4.28 -17.88 -5.31
N ARG A 327 -5.22 -17.35 -6.10
CA ARG A 327 -5.61 -15.95 -6.11
C ARG A 327 -7.07 -15.73 -5.77
N LEU A 328 -7.29 -14.82 -4.82
CA LEU A 328 -8.60 -14.22 -4.56
C LEU A 328 -8.53 -12.73 -4.90
N TRP A 329 -9.05 -12.39 -6.08
CA TRP A 329 -9.00 -11.03 -6.63
C TRP A 329 -10.14 -10.15 -6.11
N ASN A 330 -9.80 -8.92 -5.69
CA ASN A 330 -10.69 -7.78 -5.51
C ASN A 330 -11.94 -8.04 -4.67
N LYS A 331 -11.78 -8.68 -3.50
CA LYS A 331 -12.88 -8.87 -2.57
C LYS A 331 -12.88 -7.79 -1.51
N CYS A 332 -13.89 -6.95 -1.55
CA CYS A 332 -14.24 -6.00 -0.50
C CYS A 332 -15.53 -6.48 0.15
N PHE A 333 -15.53 -6.57 1.48
CA PHE A 333 -16.64 -7.04 2.29
C PHE A 333 -17.14 -5.93 3.19
N TYR A 334 -18.43 -5.95 3.46
CA TYR A 334 -19.14 -5.00 4.30
C TYR A 334 -19.67 -5.73 5.51
N LEU A 335 -19.17 -5.35 6.68
CA LEU A 335 -19.59 -5.90 7.94
C LEU A 335 -20.68 -5.01 8.53
N HIS A 336 -21.85 -5.61 8.76
CA HIS A 336 -23.03 -4.97 9.29
C HIS A 336 -23.18 -5.30 10.77
N TYR A 337 -23.40 -4.27 11.57
CA TYR A 337 -23.68 -4.40 12.99
C TYR A 337 -24.82 -3.48 13.41
N GLN A 338 -25.77 -4.04 14.14
CA GLN A 338 -26.82 -3.29 14.82
C GLN A 338 -26.80 -3.65 16.30
N PRO A 339 -26.33 -2.76 17.19
CA PRO A 339 -26.26 -3.06 18.60
C PRO A 339 -27.65 -3.12 19.23
N THR A 340 -27.89 -4.17 20.01
CA THR A 340 -29.14 -4.38 20.76
C THR A 340 -29.03 -4.03 22.25
N LYS A 341 -27.81 -3.83 22.77
CA LYS A 341 -27.54 -3.47 24.17
C LYS A 341 -26.25 -2.66 24.30
N ALA A 342 -26.25 -1.68 25.20
CA ALA A 342 -25.05 -0.95 25.63
C ALA A 342 -23.94 -1.88 26.16
N GLY A 343 -22.70 -1.67 25.72
CA GLY A 343 -21.52 -2.43 26.12
C GLY A 343 -20.33 -2.20 25.18
N GLN A 344 -19.14 -2.65 25.56
CA GLN A 344 -18.03 -2.78 24.63
C GLN A 344 -18.02 -4.20 24.04
N VAL A 345 -17.76 -4.30 22.74
CA VAL A 345 -17.65 -5.59 22.05
C VAL A 345 -16.26 -5.68 21.41
N LYS A 346 -15.59 -6.83 21.61
CA LYS A 346 -14.34 -7.20 20.91
C LYS A 346 -14.52 -8.55 20.27
N THR A 347 -14.26 -8.66 18.97
CA THR A 347 -14.50 -9.90 18.21
C THR A 347 -13.61 -9.99 16.96
N HIS A 348 -13.68 -11.13 16.26
CA HIS A 348 -12.86 -11.45 15.10
C HIS A 348 -13.70 -12.02 13.95
N VAL A 349 -13.43 -11.58 12.72
CA VAL A 349 -13.92 -12.23 11.48
C VAL A 349 -13.12 -13.51 11.28
N ARG A 350 -13.80 -14.61 10.93
CA ARG A 350 -13.19 -15.96 10.82
C ARG A 350 -13.28 -16.52 9.42
#